data_AF-A0A1Y4DFR1-F1
#
_entry.id   AF-A0A1Y4DFR1-F1
#
_cell.length_a   1.000
_cell.length_b   1.000
_cell.length_c   1.000
_cell.angle_alpha   90.00
_cell.angle_beta   90.00
_cell.angle_gamma   90.00
#
_symmetry.space_group_name_H-M   'P 1'
#
loop_
_entity.id
_entity.type
_entity.pdbx_description
1 polymer ?
#
loop_
_entity_poly.entity_id
_entity_poly.type
_entity_poly.pdbx_seq_one_letter_code
_entity_poly.pdbx_strand_id
1 'polypeptide(L)'
;MKVTFSFYNVLRRILMKKIFSCLLAAGLLAGQMPADACTGIAFKTTDGAQLQARTIEWGGFSLESQLVIMGRGQQNTSLTPQGQNGLSWKNKYGAVGISVVKAPFIGEGVNEKGLAAGIFYFSGYGSLAPFNPKRAKKSVADVELVRWMLTNFATVDEVIKGLKKIDIVTIYPPQEGQKTASTGHWRIADATGRSIVLEIENNGERHIYENTVGVLTNSPSFPWQVTHLKNYVHLQAGDVKPVSYGDTTLAAFGAGAGMWGLPGDITPPSRFVRAFFYLHTAPQAPTAQAGVLQAFHILNNFDIPIGVEFAAGEKIPDLPSATQWTSVTNMTRPAFYYRTMNNSQIRQIDLTKIDFASVSSQVLPLDKTPEQIEALSF
;
A
#
# COMPACT_ATOMS: atom_id res chain seq x y z
N MET A 1 -69.79 -45.09 -5.57
CA MET A 1 -70.09 -44.25 -6.74
C MET A 1 -69.56 -42.85 -6.45
N LYS A 2 -68.58 -42.38 -7.23
CA LYS A 2 -68.02 -41.01 -7.15
C LYS A 2 -69.14 -39.99 -7.33
N VAL A 3 -69.19 -38.93 -6.53
CA VAL A 3 -69.20 -37.52 -6.99
C VAL A 3 -68.63 -36.62 -5.87
N THR A 4 -67.67 -35.80 -6.29
CA THR A 4 -66.94 -34.70 -5.62
C THR A 4 -67.82 -33.52 -5.23
N PHE A 5 -67.58 -32.87 -4.07
CA PHE A 5 -67.70 -31.40 -3.95
C PHE A 5 -66.86 -30.84 -2.78
N SER A 6 -65.83 -30.09 -3.18
CA SER A 6 -65.25 -28.89 -2.55
C SER A 6 -65.35 -28.67 -1.02
N PHE A 7 -64.21 -28.81 -0.34
CA PHE A 7 -63.87 -28.01 0.85
C PHE A 7 -62.48 -27.34 0.69
N TYR A 8 -62.19 -26.82 -0.51
CA TYR A 8 -60.92 -26.15 -0.83
C TYR A 8 -60.92 -24.63 -0.58
N ASN A 9 -61.94 -24.09 0.10
CA ASN A 9 -62.11 -22.64 0.30
C ASN A 9 -62.00 -22.13 1.74
N VAL A 10 -61.64 -22.98 2.71
CA VAL A 10 -61.39 -22.52 4.10
C VAL A 10 -59.89 -22.47 4.45
N LEU A 11 -59.03 -23.22 3.74
CA LEU A 11 -57.58 -23.15 3.99
C LEU A 11 -56.87 -21.96 3.30
N ARG A 12 -57.50 -21.31 2.31
CA ARG A 12 -56.85 -20.24 1.53
C ARG A 12 -56.84 -18.87 2.20
N ARG A 13 -57.64 -18.66 3.26
CA ARG A 13 -57.68 -17.39 4.01
C ARG A 13 -56.84 -17.36 5.28
N ILE A 14 -56.32 -18.50 5.74
CA ILE A 14 -55.41 -18.57 6.90
C ILE A 14 -53.94 -18.68 6.47
N LEU A 15 -53.67 -19.14 5.24
CA LEU A 15 -52.32 -19.26 4.70
C LEU A 15 -51.79 -17.99 3.98
N MET A 16 -52.59 -16.92 3.87
CA MET A 16 -52.19 -15.66 3.22
C MET A 16 -51.87 -14.52 4.19
N LYS A 17 -51.86 -14.76 5.51
CA LYS A 17 -51.51 -13.75 6.53
C LYS A 17 -50.24 -14.05 7.35
N LYS A 18 -49.45 -15.06 6.97
CA LYS A 18 -48.16 -15.38 7.60
C LYS A 18 -46.99 -15.53 6.61
N ILE A 19 -47.08 -14.90 5.42
CA ILE A 19 -45.97 -14.85 4.44
C ILE A 19 -45.65 -13.38 4.09
N PHE A 20 -45.80 -12.48 5.06
CA PHE A 20 -45.48 -11.06 4.88
C PHE A 20 -44.79 -10.47 6.11
N SER A 21 -43.81 -11.20 6.66
CA SER A 21 -42.91 -10.73 7.72
C SER A 21 -41.73 -11.70 7.86
N CYS A 22 -40.88 -11.82 6.83
CA CYS A 22 -39.53 -12.41 6.94
C CYS A 22 -38.66 -12.16 5.69
N LEU A 23 -38.91 -11.08 4.92
CA LEU A 23 -38.10 -10.69 3.75
C LEU A 23 -37.31 -9.39 3.95
N LEU A 24 -37.07 -8.99 5.19
CA LEU A 24 -36.14 -7.91 5.54
C LEU A 24 -35.14 -8.39 6.61
N ALA A 25 -34.24 -9.29 6.25
CA ALA A 25 -32.99 -9.55 6.97
C ALA A 25 -31.95 -10.29 6.10
N ALA A 26 -31.97 -10.11 4.78
CA ALA A 26 -30.89 -10.52 3.88
C ALA A 26 -30.24 -9.30 3.22
N GLY A 27 -30.23 -8.17 3.95
CA GLY A 27 -29.51 -6.98 3.56
C GLY A 27 -28.09 -7.04 4.12
N LEU A 28 -27.11 -7.03 3.21
CA LEU A 28 -25.73 -6.64 3.46
C LEU A 28 -24.91 -7.57 4.36
N LEU A 29 -24.71 -8.82 3.94
CA LEU A 29 -23.39 -9.43 4.08
C LEU A 29 -22.57 -9.00 2.86
N ALA A 30 -22.28 -7.70 2.76
CA ALA A 30 -21.10 -7.28 2.04
C ALA A 30 -19.94 -7.82 2.89
N GLY A 31 -19.34 -8.93 2.48
CA GLY A 31 -18.10 -9.39 3.09
C GLY A 31 -17.15 -8.19 3.11
N GLN A 32 -16.77 -7.74 4.30
CA GLN A 32 -15.71 -6.78 4.43
C GLN A 32 -14.45 -7.54 4.03
N MET A 33 -13.90 -7.20 2.87
CA MET A 33 -12.61 -7.76 2.47
C MET A 33 -11.61 -7.35 3.56
N PRO A 34 -10.74 -8.28 4.01
CA PRO A 34 -9.73 -7.98 5.02
C PRO A 34 -8.91 -6.76 4.57
N ALA A 35 -8.42 -5.97 5.53
CA ALA A 35 -7.78 -4.69 5.26
C ALA A 35 -6.58 -4.82 4.30
N ASP A 36 -6.80 -4.41 3.05
CA ASP A 36 -5.78 -4.26 2.01
C ASP A 36 -5.12 -2.88 2.16
N ALA A 37 -4.19 -2.75 3.11
CA ALA A 37 -3.64 -1.46 3.52
C ALA A 37 -2.15 -1.33 3.16
N CYS A 38 -1.74 -0.16 2.70
CA CYS A 38 -0.35 0.23 2.57
C CYS A 38 -0.23 1.64 3.13
N THR A 39 0.76 1.95 3.97
CA THR A 39 1.02 3.31 4.46
C THR A 39 2.41 3.76 4.05
N GLY A 40 2.52 4.87 3.33
CA GLY A 40 3.79 5.39 2.82
C GLY A 40 4.07 6.81 3.27
N ILE A 41 5.32 7.07 3.66
CA ILE A 41 5.84 8.41 3.99
C ILE A 41 7.10 8.73 3.17
N ALA A 42 7.40 10.00 2.97
CA ALA A 42 8.63 10.49 2.33
C ALA A 42 9.07 11.81 2.97
N PHE A 43 10.37 11.96 3.24
CA PHE A 43 10.92 13.14 3.90
C PHE A 43 12.41 13.28 3.64
N LYS A 44 12.94 14.44 4.03
CA LYS A 44 14.34 14.82 3.86
C LYS A 44 14.99 15.00 5.22
N THR A 45 16.22 14.51 5.37
CA THR A 45 17.06 14.76 6.56
C THR A 45 17.80 16.10 6.43
N THR A 46 18.34 16.63 7.52
CA THR A 46 19.05 17.93 7.46
C THR A 46 20.36 17.87 6.68
N ASP A 47 21.01 16.70 6.60
CA ASP A 47 22.18 16.45 5.74
C ASP A 47 21.81 16.25 4.26
N GLY A 48 20.52 16.30 3.93
CA GLY A 48 20.02 16.29 2.55
C GLY A 48 19.67 14.93 1.98
N ALA A 49 19.74 13.84 2.77
CA ALA A 49 19.30 12.54 2.31
C ALA A 49 17.78 12.52 2.09
N GLN A 50 17.37 11.99 0.94
CA GLN A 50 15.98 11.82 0.56
C GLN A 50 15.54 10.41 0.91
N LEU A 51 14.58 10.30 1.84
CA LEU A 51 14.11 9.04 2.37
C LEU A 51 12.64 8.82 1.99
N GLN A 52 12.31 7.56 1.73
CA GLN A 52 10.95 7.12 1.52
C GLN A 52 10.74 5.81 2.27
N ALA A 53 9.60 5.67 2.94
CA ALA A 53 9.30 4.48 3.73
C ALA A 53 7.86 4.02 3.51
N ARG A 54 7.60 2.77 3.85
CA ARG A 54 6.23 2.22 3.85
C ARG A 54 6.06 0.97 4.70
N THR A 55 4.83 0.70 5.08
CA THR A 55 4.31 -0.60 5.51
C THR A 55 3.66 -1.33 4.33
N ILE A 56 3.69 -2.67 4.35
CA ILE A 56 2.72 -3.49 3.62
C ILE A 56 1.79 -4.15 4.63
N GLU A 57 0.50 -3.94 4.48
CA GLU A 57 -0.53 -4.53 5.31
C GLU A 57 -1.44 -5.42 4.44
N TRP A 58 -1.45 -6.71 4.75
CA TRP A 58 -2.25 -7.73 4.09
C TRP A 58 -2.60 -8.83 5.09
N GLY A 59 -3.82 -8.78 5.64
CA GLY A 59 -4.29 -9.71 6.65
C GLY A 59 -4.80 -11.05 6.10
N GLY A 60 -5.05 -11.16 4.79
CA GLY A 60 -5.75 -12.32 4.22
C GLY A 60 -4.94 -13.62 4.14
N PHE A 61 -3.63 -13.53 3.90
CA PHE A 61 -2.71 -14.68 3.79
C PHE A 61 -1.25 -14.19 3.74
N SER A 62 -0.27 -15.06 3.98
CA SER A 62 1.15 -14.69 3.80
C SER A 62 1.42 -14.34 2.33
N LEU A 63 1.95 -13.14 2.07
CA LEU A 63 2.32 -12.71 0.72
C LEU A 63 3.49 -13.52 0.15
N GLU A 64 4.22 -14.25 1.00
CA GLU A 64 5.45 -14.96 0.62
C GLU A 64 6.45 -14.04 -0.10
N SER A 65 6.46 -12.76 0.30
CA SER A 65 7.32 -11.72 -0.26
C SER A 65 8.79 -12.13 -0.28
N GLN A 66 9.51 -11.71 -1.32
CA GLN A 66 10.90 -12.07 -1.55
C GLN A 66 11.73 -10.80 -1.75
N LEU A 67 12.98 -10.83 -1.27
CA LEU A 67 13.98 -9.83 -1.62
C LEU A 67 14.48 -10.13 -3.04
N VAL A 68 14.37 -9.15 -3.93
CA VAL A 68 14.71 -9.31 -5.34
C VAL A 68 15.84 -8.34 -5.71
N ILE A 69 16.97 -8.91 -6.15
CA ILE A 69 18.09 -8.16 -6.72
C ILE A 69 18.01 -8.32 -8.24
N MET A 70 17.93 -7.20 -8.96
CA MET A 70 17.79 -7.15 -10.41
C MET A 70 19.10 -6.63 -11.02
N GLY A 71 19.84 -7.48 -11.73
CA GLY A 71 21.05 -7.09 -12.44
C GLY A 71 20.75 -6.31 -13.72
N ARG A 72 21.71 -5.49 -14.18
CA ARG A 72 21.64 -4.86 -15.51
C ARG A 72 21.65 -5.95 -16.58
N GLY A 73 21.06 -5.65 -17.72
CA GLY A 73 21.10 -6.53 -18.87
C GLY A 73 20.18 -7.75 -18.84
N GLN A 74 19.50 -8.03 -17.72
CA GLN A 74 18.45 -9.05 -17.67
C GLN A 74 17.34 -8.71 -18.66
N GLN A 75 16.91 -9.69 -19.45
CA GLN A 75 15.77 -9.58 -20.34
C GLN A 75 14.47 -9.85 -19.58
N ASN A 76 13.44 -9.09 -19.90
CA ASN A 76 12.10 -9.22 -19.36
C ASN A 76 11.09 -9.17 -20.49
N THR A 77 9.96 -9.84 -20.30
CA THR A 77 8.76 -9.69 -21.11
C THR A 77 7.59 -9.62 -20.16
N SER A 78 6.80 -8.55 -20.24
CA SER A 78 5.66 -8.33 -19.36
C SER A 78 4.55 -9.33 -19.63
N LEU A 79 3.74 -9.60 -18.61
CA LEU A 79 2.51 -10.35 -18.72
C LEU A 79 1.39 -9.50 -19.37
N THR A 80 0.45 -10.21 -19.99
CA THR A 80 -0.87 -9.70 -20.39
C THR A 80 -1.91 -10.78 -20.05
N PRO A 81 -3.22 -10.51 -20.23
CA PRO A 81 -4.25 -11.56 -20.13
C PRO A 81 -4.03 -12.77 -21.07
N GLN A 82 -3.16 -12.66 -22.08
CA GLN A 82 -2.80 -13.73 -23.01
C GLN A 82 -1.46 -14.42 -22.68
N GLY A 83 -0.90 -14.17 -21.50
CA GLY A 83 0.38 -14.72 -21.06
C GLY A 83 1.56 -13.76 -21.25
N GLN A 84 2.77 -14.31 -21.35
CA GLN A 84 4.01 -13.52 -21.38
C GLN A 84 4.34 -13.01 -22.80
N ASN A 85 3.48 -12.14 -23.33
CA ASN A 85 3.59 -11.56 -24.68
C ASN A 85 3.51 -10.02 -24.68
N GLY A 86 3.73 -9.40 -23.52
CA GLY A 86 3.71 -7.95 -23.30
C GLY A 86 4.91 -7.22 -23.88
N LEU A 87 5.16 -6.01 -23.39
CA LEU A 87 6.39 -5.26 -23.67
C LEU A 87 7.61 -6.06 -23.20
N SER A 88 8.61 -6.22 -24.09
CA SER A 88 9.93 -6.74 -23.72
C SER A 88 10.92 -5.61 -23.50
N TRP A 89 11.76 -5.73 -22.46
CA TRP A 89 12.84 -4.78 -22.21
C TRP A 89 14.04 -5.45 -21.55
N LYS A 90 15.20 -4.83 -21.73
CA LYS A 90 16.46 -5.19 -21.09
C LYS A 90 16.72 -4.20 -19.95
N ASN A 91 17.05 -4.68 -18.75
CA ASN A 91 17.34 -3.82 -17.62
C ASN A 91 18.47 -2.83 -17.96
N LYS A 92 18.16 -1.54 -17.98
CA LYS A 92 19.15 -0.46 -18.13
C LYS A 92 19.84 -0.17 -16.81
N TYR A 93 19.09 -0.25 -15.71
CA TYR A 93 19.58 -0.06 -14.36
C TYR A 93 19.35 -1.31 -13.53
N GLY A 94 20.29 -1.57 -12.62
CA GLY A 94 20.12 -2.52 -11.54
C GLY A 94 19.29 -1.95 -10.40
N ALA A 95 18.56 -2.81 -9.72
CA ALA A 95 17.62 -2.41 -8.68
C ALA A 95 17.47 -3.48 -7.60
N VAL A 96 17.00 -3.05 -6.43
CA VAL A 96 16.65 -3.90 -5.30
C VAL A 96 15.24 -3.55 -4.85
N GLY A 97 14.45 -4.56 -4.51
CA GLY A 97 13.12 -4.34 -3.94
C GLY A 97 12.58 -5.58 -3.27
N ILE A 98 11.42 -5.44 -2.64
CA ILE A 98 10.67 -6.55 -2.07
C ILE A 98 9.45 -6.81 -2.96
N SER A 99 9.22 -8.07 -3.31
CA SER A 99 8.03 -8.46 -4.05
C SER A 99 6.78 -8.50 -3.19
N VAL A 100 5.61 -8.42 -3.81
CA VAL A 100 4.37 -8.95 -3.23
C VAL A 100 4.36 -10.47 -3.45
N VAL A 101 3.28 -11.02 -4.01
CA VAL A 101 3.03 -12.46 -4.17
C VAL A 101 3.95 -13.24 -5.13
N LYS A 102 4.73 -12.57 -5.99
CA LYS A 102 5.67 -13.22 -6.93
C LYS A 102 6.88 -12.35 -7.16
N ALA A 103 8.06 -12.95 -7.32
CA ALA A 103 9.33 -12.22 -7.55
C ALA A 103 9.27 -11.08 -8.59
N PRO A 104 8.57 -11.19 -9.74
CA PRO A 104 8.49 -10.07 -10.70
C PRO A 104 7.64 -8.89 -10.22
N PHE A 105 6.72 -9.10 -9.26
CA PHE A 105 5.75 -8.12 -8.80
C PHE A 105 6.32 -7.33 -7.63
N ILE A 106 7.13 -6.33 -7.93
CA ILE A 106 7.81 -5.52 -6.91
C ILE A 106 6.81 -4.59 -6.21
N GLY A 107 6.70 -4.72 -4.89
CA GLY A 107 5.85 -3.90 -4.04
C GLY A 107 6.45 -2.53 -3.73
N GLU A 108 7.75 -2.51 -3.42
CA GLU A 108 8.54 -1.31 -3.15
C GLU A 108 10.01 -1.60 -3.49
N GLY A 109 10.73 -0.60 -4.01
CA GLY A 109 12.14 -0.77 -4.36
C GLY A 109 12.85 0.51 -4.75
N VAL A 110 14.15 0.39 -4.97
CA VAL A 110 15.04 1.48 -5.41
C VAL A 110 16.06 0.96 -6.41
N ASN A 111 16.43 1.80 -7.37
CA ASN A 111 17.49 1.49 -8.31
C ASN A 111 18.81 2.18 -7.96
N GLU A 112 19.88 1.77 -8.63
CA GLU A 112 21.23 2.31 -8.45
C GLU A 112 21.38 3.80 -8.82
N LYS A 113 20.35 4.41 -9.41
CA LYS A 113 20.29 5.86 -9.69
C LYS A 113 19.51 6.64 -8.64
N GLY A 114 18.92 5.97 -7.66
CA GLY A 114 18.11 6.59 -6.62
C GLY A 114 16.66 6.84 -7.02
N LEU A 115 16.17 6.25 -8.10
CA LEU A 115 14.73 6.20 -8.38
C LEU A 115 14.10 5.14 -7.46
N ALA A 116 13.13 5.55 -6.66
CA ALA A 116 12.29 4.67 -5.86
C ALA A 116 10.87 4.62 -6.44
N ALA A 117 10.24 3.45 -6.34
CA ALA A 117 8.86 3.27 -6.74
C ALA A 117 8.20 2.13 -5.98
N GLY A 118 6.91 2.33 -5.69
CA GLY A 118 6.08 1.33 -5.02
C GLY A 118 4.63 1.34 -5.49
N ILE A 119 3.95 0.22 -5.30
CA ILE A 119 2.54 0.02 -5.65
C ILE A 119 1.71 -0.11 -4.36
N PHE A 120 0.58 0.58 -4.33
CA PHE A 120 -0.35 0.59 -3.20
C PHE A 120 -1.72 0.19 -3.73
N TYR A 121 -2.52 -0.54 -2.96
CA TYR A 121 -3.82 -1.00 -3.44
C TYR A 121 -4.80 0.17 -3.62
N PHE A 122 -5.55 0.21 -4.73
CA PHE A 122 -6.45 1.32 -5.07
C PHE A 122 -7.87 0.81 -5.37
N SER A 123 -8.38 -0.01 -4.45
CA SER A 123 -9.68 -0.69 -4.55
C SER A 123 -10.85 0.27 -4.73
N GLY A 124 -11.75 -0.05 -5.65
CA GLY A 124 -12.99 0.70 -5.89
C GLY A 124 -12.83 2.05 -6.62
N TYR A 125 -11.60 2.48 -6.90
CA TYR A 125 -11.28 3.72 -7.62
C TYR A 125 -10.44 3.44 -8.87
N GLY A 126 -9.42 2.59 -8.74
CA GLY A 126 -8.55 2.22 -9.85
C GLY A 126 -9.31 1.55 -11.00
N SER A 127 -9.07 2.03 -12.21
CA SER A 127 -9.74 1.57 -13.42
C SER A 127 -8.80 1.64 -14.63
N LEU A 128 -8.35 0.47 -15.10
CA LEU A 128 -7.46 0.36 -16.26
C LEU A 128 -8.25 0.23 -17.56
N ALA A 129 -7.63 0.63 -18.67
CA ALA A 129 -8.20 0.41 -20.00
C ALA A 129 -8.32 -1.09 -20.30
N PRO A 130 -9.35 -1.51 -21.06
CA PRO A 130 -9.44 -2.88 -21.56
C PRO A 130 -8.19 -3.26 -22.36
N PHE A 131 -7.72 -4.49 -22.15
CA PHE A 131 -6.58 -5.01 -22.89
C PHE A 131 -6.84 -5.04 -24.40
N ASN A 132 -5.90 -4.52 -25.19
CA ASN A 132 -5.92 -4.57 -26.65
C ASN A 132 -4.84 -5.54 -27.17
N PRO A 133 -5.21 -6.73 -27.69
CA PRO A 133 -4.24 -7.72 -28.19
C PRO A 133 -3.32 -7.17 -29.30
N LYS A 134 -3.79 -6.21 -30.12
CA LYS A 134 -2.97 -5.60 -31.18
C LYS A 134 -1.85 -4.71 -30.61
N ARG A 135 -1.93 -4.35 -29.34
CA ARG A 135 -0.96 -3.52 -28.62
C ARG A 135 -0.22 -4.28 -27.52
N ALA A 136 -0.31 -5.61 -27.47
CA ALA A 136 0.33 -6.44 -26.44
C ALA A 136 1.82 -6.09 -26.23
N LYS A 137 2.59 -5.90 -27.31
CA LYS A 137 4.02 -5.50 -27.26
C LYS A 137 4.29 -4.11 -26.67
N LYS A 138 3.27 -3.32 -26.38
CA LYS A 138 3.34 -2.02 -25.67
C LYS A 138 2.71 -2.08 -24.29
N SER A 139 2.17 -3.22 -23.89
CA SER A 139 1.47 -3.38 -22.61
C SER A 139 2.44 -3.80 -21.51
N VAL A 140 2.31 -3.17 -20.36
CA VAL A 140 2.97 -3.57 -19.11
C VAL A 140 1.87 -3.92 -18.11
N ALA A 141 1.99 -5.09 -17.47
CA ALA A 141 1.11 -5.47 -16.38
C ALA A 141 1.24 -4.45 -15.24
N ASP A 142 0.12 -4.02 -14.67
CA ASP A 142 0.05 -3.10 -13.54
C ASP A 142 0.91 -3.57 -12.35
N VAL A 143 0.87 -4.87 -12.03
CA VAL A 143 1.72 -5.51 -11.01
C VAL A 143 3.21 -5.56 -11.33
N GLU A 144 3.61 -5.37 -12.60
CA GLU A 144 5.02 -5.32 -13.04
C GLU A 144 5.51 -3.89 -13.27
N LEU A 145 4.65 -2.88 -13.11
CA LEU A 145 4.98 -1.49 -13.45
C LEU A 145 6.14 -0.96 -12.61
N VAL A 146 6.20 -1.30 -11.32
CA VAL A 146 7.31 -0.91 -10.42
C VAL A 146 8.64 -1.45 -10.95
N ARG A 147 8.70 -2.75 -11.29
CA ARG A 147 9.89 -3.38 -11.87
C ARG A 147 10.31 -2.67 -13.16
N TRP A 148 9.35 -2.40 -14.04
CA TRP A 148 9.60 -1.72 -15.30
C TRP A 148 10.17 -0.31 -15.06
N MET A 149 9.60 0.47 -14.13
CA MET A 149 10.09 1.81 -13.80
C MET A 149 11.53 1.78 -13.27
N LEU A 150 11.78 0.95 -12.24
CA LEU A 150 13.08 0.85 -11.58
C LEU A 150 14.20 0.40 -12.53
N THR A 151 13.90 -0.47 -13.49
CA THR A 151 14.91 -1.04 -14.39
C THR A 151 15.14 -0.22 -15.66
N ASN A 152 14.30 0.79 -15.96
CA ASN A 152 14.40 1.58 -17.20
C ASN A 152 14.79 3.06 -16.99
N PHE A 153 14.47 3.66 -15.83
CA PHE A 153 14.55 5.12 -15.65
C PHE A 153 15.39 5.52 -14.44
N ALA A 154 16.01 6.71 -14.50
CA ALA A 154 16.80 7.28 -13.41
C ALA A 154 16.05 8.35 -12.61
N THR A 155 15.03 8.98 -13.19
CA THR A 155 14.34 10.14 -12.61
C THR A 155 12.83 10.06 -12.79
N VAL A 156 12.10 10.82 -11.98
CA VAL A 156 10.65 10.98 -12.10
C VAL A 156 10.27 11.49 -13.50
N ASP A 157 11.04 12.43 -14.06
CA ASP A 157 10.78 12.96 -15.41
C ASP A 157 10.92 11.90 -16.51
N GLU A 158 11.91 11.02 -16.38
CA GLU A 158 12.07 9.89 -17.30
C GLU A 158 10.89 8.92 -17.20
N VAL A 159 10.40 8.63 -15.98
CA VAL A 159 9.21 7.81 -15.75
C VAL A 159 7.98 8.44 -16.41
N ILE A 160 7.70 9.73 -16.18
CA ILE A 160 6.54 10.44 -16.78
C ILE A 160 6.58 10.36 -18.32
N LYS A 161 7.76 10.55 -18.91
CA LYS A 161 7.96 10.43 -20.37
C LYS A 161 7.80 8.98 -20.84
N GLY A 162 8.27 8.02 -20.06
CA GLY A 162 8.17 6.58 -20.34
C GLY A 162 6.72 6.10 -20.34
N LEU A 163 5.94 6.50 -19.33
CA LEU A 163 4.55 6.08 -19.17
C LEU A 163 3.75 6.37 -20.45
N LYS A 164 3.95 7.53 -21.09
CA LYS A 164 3.26 7.91 -22.35
C LYS A 164 3.45 6.93 -23.51
N LYS A 165 4.43 6.01 -23.44
CA LYS A 165 4.80 5.08 -24.53
C LYS A 165 4.20 3.68 -24.36
N ILE A 166 3.63 3.38 -23.20
CA ILE A 166 3.10 2.05 -22.86
C ILE A 166 1.60 2.11 -22.59
N ASP A 167 0.95 0.95 -22.65
CA ASP A 167 -0.37 0.72 -22.09
C ASP A 167 -0.18 0.00 -20.74
N ILE A 168 -0.99 0.33 -19.74
CA ILE A 168 -0.96 -0.35 -18.44
C ILE A 168 -2.21 -1.19 -18.36
N VAL A 169 -2.03 -2.48 -18.13
CA VAL A 169 -3.11 -3.48 -18.23
C VAL A 169 -3.12 -4.36 -17.00
N THR A 170 -4.29 -4.84 -16.61
CA THR A 170 -4.39 -5.87 -15.58
C THR A 170 -4.21 -7.25 -16.23
N ILE A 171 -3.69 -8.19 -15.45
CA ILE A 171 -3.67 -9.62 -15.79
C ILE A 171 -4.76 -10.41 -15.07
N TYR A 172 -5.49 -9.75 -14.15
CA TYR A 172 -6.54 -10.36 -13.36
C TYR A 172 -7.90 -9.95 -13.92
N PRO A 173 -8.88 -10.88 -13.96
CA PRO A 173 -10.25 -10.51 -14.27
C PRO A 173 -10.85 -9.68 -13.12
N PRO A 174 -11.90 -8.87 -13.40
CA PRO A 174 -12.74 -8.31 -12.34
C PRO A 174 -13.27 -9.41 -11.43
N GLN A 175 -13.29 -9.14 -10.12
CA GLN A 175 -13.94 -10.04 -9.16
C GLN A 175 -15.47 -9.92 -9.28
N GLU A 176 -16.20 -10.89 -8.73
CA GLU A 176 -17.66 -10.86 -8.72
C GLU A 176 -18.19 -9.56 -8.10
N GLY A 177 -19.14 -8.91 -8.76
CA GLY A 177 -19.69 -7.62 -8.34
C GLY A 177 -18.83 -6.38 -8.67
N GLN A 178 -17.60 -6.55 -9.16
CA GLN A 178 -16.77 -5.44 -9.62
C GLN A 178 -16.98 -5.14 -11.11
N LYS A 179 -17.09 -3.86 -11.45
CA LYS A 179 -17.16 -3.41 -12.87
C LYS A 179 -15.80 -3.50 -13.56
N THR A 180 -14.71 -3.31 -12.84
CA THR A 180 -13.33 -3.35 -13.33
C THR A 180 -12.48 -4.15 -12.35
N ALA A 181 -11.38 -4.74 -12.85
CA ALA A 181 -10.44 -5.43 -11.97
C ALA A 181 -9.79 -4.45 -10.99
N SER A 182 -9.61 -4.91 -9.74
CA SER A 182 -8.77 -4.21 -8.77
C SER A 182 -7.38 -3.97 -9.35
N THR A 183 -6.84 -2.79 -9.08
CA THR A 183 -5.48 -2.39 -9.45
C THR A 183 -4.87 -1.55 -8.33
N GLY A 184 -3.61 -1.15 -8.51
CA GLY A 184 -2.94 -0.24 -7.62
C GLY A 184 -2.90 1.19 -8.12
N HIS A 185 -2.40 2.07 -7.26
CA HIS A 185 -1.81 3.36 -7.61
C HIS A 185 -0.34 3.36 -7.20
N TRP A 186 0.47 4.20 -7.84
CA TRP A 186 1.93 4.13 -7.70
C TRP A 186 2.47 5.40 -7.10
N ARG A 187 3.43 5.23 -6.19
CA ARG A 187 4.30 6.29 -5.71
C ARG A 187 5.62 6.18 -6.43
N ILE A 188 6.14 7.31 -6.91
CA ILE A 188 7.45 7.39 -7.55
C ILE A 188 8.19 8.57 -6.94
N ALA A 189 9.47 8.39 -6.61
CA ALA A 189 10.35 9.46 -6.16
C ALA A 189 11.77 9.25 -6.67
N ASP A 190 12.58 10.31 -6.72
CA ASP A 190 13.99 10.19 -7.10
C ASP A 190 14.94 10.90 -6.13
N ALA A 191 16.24 10.77 -6.39
CA ALA A 191 17.30 11.31 -5.55
C ALA A 191 17.27 12.84 -5.36
N THR A 192 16.49 13.58 -6.16
CA THR A 192 16.29 15.03 -5.98
C THR A 192 15.31 15.33 -4.84
N GLY A 193 14.48 14.36 -4.44
CA GLY A 193 13.38 14.51 -3.50
C GLY A 193 12.03 14.80 -4.14
N ARG A 194 11.97 14.95 -5.47
CA ARG A 194 10.68 15.04 -6.17
C ARG A 194 9.93 13.71 -6.01
N SER A 195 8.66 13.80 -5.64
CA SER A 195 7.78 12.65 -5.49
C SER A 195 6.44 12.90 -6.19
N ILE A 196 5.95 11.89 -6.90
CA ILE A 196 4.65 11.91 -7.58
C ILE A 196 3.80 10.70 -7.19
N VAL A 197 2.48 10.86 -7.34
CA VAL A 197 1.49 9.78 -7.31
C VAL A 197 0.91 9.60 -8.71
N LEU A 198 0.90 8.37 -9.22
CA LEU A 198 0.20 7.96 -10.43
C LEU A 198 -1.06 7.20 -10.04
N GLU A 199 -2.22 7.77 -10.35
CA GLU A 199 -3.52 7.13 -10.27
C GLU A 199 -4.06 6.89 -11.68
N ILE A 200 -4.73 5.75 -11.88
CA ILE A 200 -5.36 5.42 -13.16
C ILE A 200 -6.82 5.11 -12.91
N GLU A 201 -7.71 5.94 -13.47
CA GLU A 201 -9.15 5.93 -13.25
C GLU A 201 -9.89 5.92 -14.60
N ASN A 202 -11.22 5.90 -14.59
CA ASN A 202 -12.07 6.13 -15.76
C ASN A 202 -11.67 5.36 -17.04
N ASN A 203 -11.43 4.04 -16.95
CA ASN A 203 -10.98 3.19 -18.05
C ASN A 203 -9.62 3.57 -18.64
N GLY A 204 -8.64 3.90 -17.78
CA GLY A 204 -7.25 4.11 -18.17
C GLY A 204 -6.79 5.57 -18.25
N GLU A 205 -7.62 6.52 -17.82
CA GLU A 205 -7.23 7.91 -17.65
C GLU A 205 -6.15 8.01 -16.57
N ARG A 206 -5.04 8.68 -16.89
CA ARG A 206 -3.88 8.77 -16.00
C ARG A 206 -3.83 10.13 -15.34
N HIS A 207 -3.76 10.12 -14.02
CA HIS A 207 -3.55 11.30 -13.22
C HIS A 207 -2.18 11.21 -12.55
N ILE A 208 -1.38 12.26 -12.71
CA ILE A 208 -0.06 12.37 -12.09
C ILE A 208 -0.08 13.61 -11.21
N TYR A 209 0.08 13.41 -9.90
CA TYR A 209 0.05 14.46 -8.90
C TYR A 209 1.43 14.62 -8.27
N GLU A 210 1.87 15.86 -8.04
CA GLU A 210 3.03 16.12 -7.19
C GLU A 210 2.66 15.81 -5.73
N ASN A 211 3.45 14.97 -5.07
CA ASN A 211 3.25 14.62 -3.67
C ASN A 211 4.07 15.53 -2.75
N THR A 212 3.55 16.73 -2.52
CA THR A 212 4.18 17.73 -1.64
C THR A 212 3.89 17.50 -0.16
N VAL A 213 2.92 16.64 0.17
CA VAL A 213 2.58 16.27 1.55
C VAL A 213 3.35 15.05 2.05
N GLY A 214 4.13 14.39 1.18
CA GLY A 214 5.00 13.28 1.57
C GLY A 214 4.28 12.02 2.06
N VAL A 215 2.99 11.84 1.79
CA VAL A 215 2.20 10.69 2.28
C VAL A 215 1.43 10.03 1.13
N LEU A 216 1.28 8.71 1.18
CA LEU A 216 0.34 7.96 0.33
C LEU A 216 -0.21 6.77 1.12
N THR A 217 -1.50 6.48 0.96
CA THR A 217 -2.09 5.24 1.48
C THR A 217 -2.77 4.45 0.36
N ASN A 218 -4.09 4.31 0.41
CA ASN A 218 -4.90 3.61 -0.57
C ASN A 218 -6.02 4.57 -1.01
N SER A 219 -7.15 4.02 -1.43
CA SER A 219 -8.36 4.76 -1.76
C SER A 219 -8.88 5.67 -0.62
N PRO A 220 -9.57 6.79 -0.93
CA PRO A 220 -9.89 7.32 -2.26
C PRO A 220 -8.70 8.04 -2.92
N SER A 221 -8.94 8.76 -4.01
CA SER A 221 -7.89 9.45 -4.77
C SER A 221 -7.07 10.43 -3.93
N PHE A 222 -5.81 10.62 -4.34
CA PHE A 222 -4.84 11.45 -3.67
C PHE A 222 -5.31 12.91 -3.46
N PRO A 223 -5.94 13.60 -4.44
CA PRO A 223 -6.47 14.94 -4.22
C PRO A 223 -7.56 15.00 -3.13
N TRP A 224 -8.36 13.94 -3.02
CA TRP A 224 -9.35 13.84 -1.94
C TRP A 224 -8.65 13.72 -0.59
N GLN A 225 -7.64 12.84 -0.48
CA GLN A 225 -6.88 12.64 0.77
C GLN A 225 -6.22 13.95 1.23
N VAL A 226 -5.61 14.70 0.30
CA VAL A 226 -5.03 16.02 0.58
C VAL A 226 -6.10 17.03 1.02
N THR A 227 -7.27 17.02 0.38
CA THR A 227 -8.39 17.89 0.79
C THR A 227 -8.92 17.51 2.17
N HIS A 228 -8.96 16.22 2.49
CA HIS A 228 -9.43 15.68 3.76
C HIS A 228 -8.59 16.17 4.95
N LEU A 229 -7.27 16.40 4.75
CA LEU A 229 -6.39 17.00 5.76
C LEU A 229 -6.91 18.34 6.31
N LYS A 230 -7.70 19.10 5.52
CA LYS A 230 -8.25 20.40 5.94
C LYS A 230 -9.19 20.29 7.14
N ASN A 231 -9.79 19.13 7.39
CA ASN A 231 -10.62 18.90 8.59
C ASN A 231 -9.80 18.78 9.87
N TYR A 232 -8.48 18.58 9.76
CA TYR A 232 -7.57 18.27 10.88
C TYR A 232 -6.57 19.40 11.17
N VAL A 233 -6.78 20.59 10.62
CA VAL A 233 -5.89 21.77 10.85
C VAL A 233 -5.84 22.24 12.30
N HIS A 234 -6.78 21.77 13.14
CA HIS A 234 -6.84 22.08 14.56
C HIS A 234 -5.88 21.22 15.40
N LEU A 235 -5.34 20.12 14.84
CA LEU A 235 -4.40 19.25 15.53
C LEU A 235 -3.05 19.95 15.72
N GLN A 236 -2.47 19.78 16.90
CA GLN A 236 -1.13 20.28 17.21
C GLN A 236 -0.33 19.24 18.01
N ALA A 237 0.99 19.24 17.85
CA ALA A 237 1.86 18.43 18.69
C ALA A 237 1.87 18.95 20.14
N GLY A 238 2.01 18.03 21.10
CA GLY A 238 2.08 18.36 22.52
C GLY A 238 0.71 18.61 23.16
N ASP A 239 0.67 19.47 24.17
CA ASP A 239 -0.50 19.70 25.00
C ASP A 239 -1.30 20.95 24.64
N VAL A 240 -2.54 21.00 25.12
CA VAL A 240 -3.36 22.21 25.11
C VAL A 240 -3.18 22.96 26.42
N LYS A 241 -3.23 24.30 26.37
CA LYS A 241 -3.16 25.13 27.56
C LYS A 241 -4.42 24.92 28.43
N PRO A 242 -4.29 24.90 29.76
CA PRO A 242 -5.46 24.90 30.63
C PRO A 242 -6.40 26.08 30.33
N VAL A 243 -7.70 25.86 30.47
CA VAL A 243 -8.75 26.88 30.26
C VAL A 243 -9.59 27.00 31.52
N SER A 244 -9.83 28.24 31.97
CA SER A 244 -10.65 28.52 33.14
C SER A 244 -12.05 29.00 32.74
N TYR A 245 -13.06 28.41 33.35
CA TYR A 245 -14.47 28.79 33.26
C TYR A 245 -14.96 29.14 34.67
N GLY A 246 -14.97 30.43 35.00
CA GLY A 246 -15.20 30.87 36.38
C GLY A 246 -14.13 30.30 37.32
N ASP A 247 -14.56 29.67 38.41
CA ASP A 247 -13.68 29.07 39.42
C ASP A 247 -13.17 27.66 39.04
N THR A 248 -13.59 27.13 37.89
CA THR A 248 -13.15 25.81 37.40
C THR A 248 -12.05 25.96 36.36
N THR A 249 -10.86 25.42 36.66
CA THR A 249 -9.77 25.30 35.67
C THR A 249 -9.71 23.87 35.13
N LEU A 250 -9.81 23.73 33.81
CA LEU A 250 -9.72 22.47 33.10
C LEU A 250 -8.32 22.36 32.47
N ALA A 251 -7.61 21.27 32.77
CA ALA A 251 -6.31 20.95 32.22
C ALA A 251 -6.31 19.56 31.59
N ALA A 252 -5.36 19.30 30.69
CA ALA A 252 -5.17 17.98 30.11
C ALA A 252 -4.87 16.93 31.18
N PHE A 253 -5.35 15.69 31.00
CA PHE A 253 -5.06 14.57 31.91
C PHE A 253 -3.60 14.09 31.83
N GLY A 254 -2.89 14.43 30.75
CA GLY A 254 -1.52 14.05 30.49
C GLY A 254 -1.06 14.60 29.14
N ALA A 255 0.04 14.06 28.63
CA ALA A 255 0.65 14.50 27.39
C ALA A 255 -0.19 14.15 26.14
N GLY A 256 -0.13 14.99 25.12
CA GLY A 256 -0.69 14.75 23.80
C GLY A 256 -2.11 15.26 23.60
N ALA A 257 -2.65 16.06 24.51
CA ALA A 257 -4.01 16.57 24.39
C ALA A 257 -4.24 17.46 23.14
N GLY A 258 -3.17 18.01 22.55
CA GLY A 258 -3.22 18.72 21.27
C GLY A 258 -3.54 17.84 20.06
N MET A 259 -3.43 16.52 20.21
CA MET A 259 -3.75 15.53 19.18
C MET A 259 -5.21 15.07 19.23
N TRP A 260 -6.03 15.62 20.13
CA TRP A 260 -7.42 15.23 20.24
C TRP A 260 -8.17 15.46 18.92
N GLY A 261 -8.80 14.42 18.39
CA GLY A 261 -9.41 14.41 17.06
C GLY A 261 -8.60 13.66 16.00
N LEU A 262 -7.34 13.28 16.29
CA LEU A 262 -6.55 12.42 15.41
C LEU A 262 -7.22 11.03 15.29
N PRO A 263 -7.57 10.56 14.08
CA PRO A 263 -8.35 9.34 13.92
C PRO A 263 -7.49 8.11 14.26
N GLY A 264 -8.07 7.11 14.94
CA GLY A 264 -7.34 5.93 15.45
C GLY A 264 -7.59 4.62 14.70
N ASP A 265 -8.57 4.58 13.79
CA ASP A 265 -8.94 3.38 13.04
C ASP A 265 -7.95 3.06 11.89
N ILE A 266 -8.01 1.86 11.33
CA ILE A 266 -7.04 1.40 10.31
C ILE A 266 -7.43 1.78 8.86
N THR A 267 -8.48 2.58 8.66
CA THR A 267 -8.92 2.93 7.30
C THR A 267 -7.86 3.77 6.57
N PRO A 268 -7.79 3.72 5.24
CA PRO A 268 -6.80 4.50 4.51
C PRO A 268 -6.87 6.01 4.72
N PRO A 269 -8.06 6.67 4.80
CA PRO A 269 -8.16 8.08 5.16
C PRO A 269 -7.57 8.39 6.54
N SER A 270 -7.92 7.60 7.56
CA SER A 270 -7.42 7.78 8.92
C SER A 270 -5.91 7.58 8.99
N ARG A 271 -5.39 6.55 8.31
CA ARG A 271 -3.93 6.33 8.21
C ARG A 271 -3.24 7.47 7.48
N PHE A 272 -3.84 8.04 6.43
CA PHE A 272 -3.27 9.19 5.71
C PHE A 272 -3.12 10.41 6.63
N VAL A 273 -4.16 10.74 7.39
CA VAL A 273 -4.15 11.85 8.36
C VAL A 273 -3.12 11.61 9.47
N ARG A 274 -3.10 10.40 10.07
CA ARG A 274 -2.09 10.04 11.08
C ARG A 274 -0.67 10.11 10.54
N ALA A 275 -0.44 9.60 9.33
CA ALA A 275 0.90 9.57 8.73
C ALA A 275 1.36 10.99 8.45
N PHE A 276 0.48 11.84 7.91
CA PHE A 276 0.76 13.25 7.71
C PHE A 276 1.12 13.95 9.02
N PHE A 277 0.31 13.75 10.07
CA PHE A 277 0.54 14.37 11.37
C PHE A 277 1.88 13.94 11.98
N TYR A 278 2.16 12.64 12.07
CA TYR A 278 3.41 12.14 12.65
C TYR A 278 4.64 12.54 11.83
N LEU A 279 4.54 12.54 10.51
CA LEU A 279 5.63 12.96 9.63
C LEU A 279 6.03 14.42 9.85
N HIS A 280 5.05 15.32 9.99
CA HIS A 280 5.30 16.77 10.06
C HIS A 280 5.51 17.29 11.48
N THR A 281 5.27 16.46 12.50
CA THR A 281 5.54 16.79 13.90
C THR A 281 6.79 16.11 14.45
N ALA A 282 7.31 15.10 13.74
CA ALA A 282 8.59 14.48 14.09
C ALA A 282 9.75 15.49 13.96
N PRO A 283 10.77 15.41 14.84
CA PRO A 283 11.95 16.26 14.73
C PRO A 283 12.71 15.95 13.44
N GLN A 284 13.30 16.95 12.79
CA GLN A 284 14.09 16.72 11.58
C GLN A 284 15.30 15.84 11.90
N ALA A 285 15.41 14.69 11.23
CA ALA A 285 16.51 13.78 11.44
C ALA A 285 17.84 14.35 10.91
N PRO A 286 18.93 14.31 11.70
CA PRO A 286 20.18 14.95 11.33
C PRO A 286 20.94 14.23 10.21
N THR A 287 20.76 12.91 10.11
CA THR A 287 21.49 12.04 9.19
C THR A 287 20.55 11.03 8.52
N ALA A 288 20.98 10.47 7.39
CA ALA A 288 20.28 9.35 6.73
C ALA A 288 19.96 8.19 7.71
N GLN A 289 20.91 7.80 8.55
CA GLN A 289 20.71 6.71 9.51
C GLN A 289 19.67 7.06 10.58
N ALA A 290 19.74 8.28 11.14
CA ALA A 290 18.72 8.74 12.08
C ALA A 290 17.34 8.82 11.44
N GLY A 291 17.27 9.24 10.17
CA GLY A 291 16.04 9.28 9.39
C GLY A 291 15.47 7.88 9.16
N VAL A 292 16.29 6.89 8.83
CA VAL A 292 15.85 5.48 8.71
C VAL A 292 15.20 5.00 10.00
N LEU A 293 15.86 5.21 11.15
CA LEU A 293 15.30 4.81 12.45
C LEU A 293 13.99 5.56 12.77
N GLN A 294 13.95 6.86 12.52
CA GLN A 294 12.75 7.68 12.71
C GLN A 294 11.59 7.22 11.82
N ALA A 295 11.85 6.84 10.57
CA ALA A 295 10.82 6.31 9.68
C ALA A 295 10.18 5.04 10.26
N PHE A 296 10.97 4.11 10.81
CA PHE A 296 10.43 2.92 11.49
C PHE A 296 9.62 3.30 12.74
N HIS A 297 10.06 4.28 13.53
CA HIS A 297 9.27 4.77 14.67
C HIS A 297 7.93 5.39 14.27
N ILE A 298 7.90 6.19 13.21
CA ILE A 298 6.64 6.73 12.67
C ILE A 298 5.76 5.58 12.21
N LEU A 299 6.32 4.65 11.43
CA LEU A 299 5.58 3.54 10.82
C LEU A 299 5.09 2.48 11.82
N ASN A 300 5.66 2.40 13.04
CA ASN A 300 5.09 1.59 14.12
C ASN A 300 3.62 1.96 14.44
N ASN A 301 3.19 3.19 14.15
CA ASN A 301 1.79 3.63 14.35
C ASN A 301 0.81 3.07 13.28
N PHE A 302 1.33 2.27 12.35
CA PHE A 302 0.60 1.65 11.25
C PHE A 302 0.87 0.15 11.18
N ASP A 303 1.51 -0.42 12.21
CA ASP A 303 1.53 -1.86 12.41
C ASP A 303 0.11 -2.29 12.82
N ILE A 304 -0.46 -3.18 12.02
CA ILE A 304 -1.82 -3.70 12.16
C ILE A 304 -1.71 -5.11 12.75
N PRO A 305 -2.01 -5.29 14.05
CA PRO A 305 -2.11 -6.61 14.65
C PRO A 305 -3.18 -7.43 13.92
N ILE A 306 -2.86 -8.69 13.61
CA ILE A 306 -3.81 -9.58 12.96
C ILE A 306 -5.12 -9.66 13.77
N GLY A 307 -6.25 -9.61 13.09
CA GLY A 307 -7.58 -9.78 13.71
C GLY A 307 -8.42 -8.53 13.79
N VAL A 308 -7.85 -7.33 13.88
CA VAL A 308 -8.63 -6.08 13.96
C VAL A 308 -9.38 -5.78 12.65
N GLU A 309 -8.89 -6.29 11.54
CA GLU A 309 -9.50 -6.19 10.21
C GLU A 309 -10.60 -7.23 9.90
N PHE A 310 -10.91 -8.14 10.84
CA PHE A 310 -11.89 -9.21 10.63
C PHE A 310 -13.17 -8.98 11.44
N ALA A 311 -14.32 -9.25 10.82
CA ALA A 311 -15.61 -9.16 11.50
C ALA A 311 -15.83 -10.34 12.46
N ALA A 312 -16.77 -10.17 13.39
CA ALA A 312 -17.14 -11.23 14.34
C ALA A 312 -17.62 -12.50 13.59
N GLY A 313 -16.95 -13.62 13.84
CA GLY A 313 -17.24 -14.91 13.22
C GLY A 313 -16.47 -15.21 11.93
N GLU A 314 -15.70 -14.25 11.41
CA GLU A 314 -14.78 -14.51 10.31
C GLU A 314 -13.55 -15.29 10.79
N LYS A 315 -13.01 -16.13 9.89
CA LYS A 315 -11.80 -16.91 10.19
C LYS A 315 -10.58 -16.00 10.09
N ILE A 316 -9.90 -15.79 11.21
CA ILE A 316 -8.62 -15.09 11.27
C ILE A 316 -7.51 -16.04 10.75
N PRO A 317 -6.71 -15.64 9.76
CA PRO A 317 -5.56 -16.40 9.30
C PRO A 317 -4.47 -16.54 10.36
N ASP A 318 -3.71 -17.63 10.30
CA ASP A 318 -2.54 -17.85 11.16
C ASP A 318 -1.35 -17.05 10.62
N LEU A 319 -1.27 -15.77 11.03
CA LEU A 319 -0.22 -14.82 10.67
C LEU A 319 0.19 -14.03 11.92
N PRO A 320 1.48 -13.71 12.12
CA PRO A 320 1.90 -12.91 13.29
C PRO A 320 1.37 -11.48 13.29
N SER A 321 1.25 -10.85 12.11
CA SER A 321 0.72 -9.50 11.93
C SER A 321 0.12 -9.37 10.53
N ALA A 322 -0.90 -8.52 10.37
CA ALA A 322 -1.34 -8.14 9.03
C ALA A 322 -0.27 -7.26 8.35
N THR A 323 0.57 -6.55 9.10
CA THR A 323 1.70 -5.78 8.57
C THR A 323 2.91 -6.68 8.33
N GLN A 324 2.99 -7.26 7.13
CA GLN A 324 3.95 -8.34 6.87
C GLN A 324 5.41 -7.86 6.76
N TRP A 325 5.63 -6.63 6.28
CA TRP A 325 6.95 -6.01 6.27
C TRP A 325 6.88 -4.48 6.21
N THR A 326 7.94 -3.84 6.70
CA THR A 326 8.14 -2.39 6.66
C THR A 326 9.47 -2.12 5.99
N SER A 327 9.53 -1.15 5.07
CA SER A 327 10.77 -0.77 4.39
C SER A 327 11.04 0.73 4.45
N VAL A 328 12.33 1.07 4.32
CA VAL A 328 12.84 2.43 4.13
C VAL A 328 13.85 2.39 2.98
N THR A 329 13.81 3.40 2.13
CA THR A 329 14.70 3.60 0.99
C THR A 329 15.44 4.91 1.19
N ASN A 330 16.77 4.87 1.07
CA ASN A 330 17.58 6.07 0.86
C ASN A 330 17.82 6.24 -0.63
N MET A 331 17.30 7.33 -1.21
CA MET A 331 17.41 7.62 -2.65
C MET A 331 18.69 8.36 -3.01
N THR A 332 19.20 9.21 -2.12
CA THR A 332 20.40 10.02 -2.38
C THR A 332 21.68 9.17 -2.36
N ARG A 333 21.75 8.22 -1.43
CA ARG A 333 22.76 7.15 -1.42
C ARG A 333 22.00 5.82 -1.45
N PRO A 334 21.73 5.25 -2.64
CA PRO A 334 20.87 4.09 -2.83
C PRO A 334 21.13 2.99 -1.81
N ALA A 335 20.18 2.83 -0.89
CA ALA A 335 20.16 1.77 0.11
C ALA A 335 18.70 1.41 0.42
N PHE A 336 18.46 0.13 0.65
CA PHE A 336 17.13 -0.40 0.94
C PHE A 336 17.17 -1.09 2.30
N TYR A 337 16.26 -0.71 3.20
CA TYR A 337 16.16 -1.19 4.56
C TYR A 337 14.82 -1.88 4.75
N TYR A 338 14.76 -2.97 5.51
CA TYR A 338 13.49 -3.60 5.83
C TYR A 338 13.53 -4.40 7.14
N ARG A 339 12.34 -4.64 7.69
CA ARG A 339 12.04 -5.65 8.71
C ARG A 339 10.73 -6.34 8.35
N THR A 340 10.42 -7.46 8.99
CA THR A 340 9.23 -8.28 8.70
C THR A 340 8.38 -8.46 9.95
N MET A 341 7.16 -8.98 9.80
CA MET A 341 6.30 -9.39 10.91
C MET A 341 6.94 -10.44 11.82
N ASN A 342 7.91 -11.22 11.31
CA ASN A 342 8.59 -12.27 12.08
C ASN A 342 9.89 -11.75 12.73
N ASN A 343 10.57 -10.81 12.08
CA ASN A 343 11.88 -10.34 12.51
C ASN A 343 11.97 -8.81 12.47
N SER A 344 12.01 -8.23 13.68
CA SER A 344 12.11 -6.79 13.93
C SER A 344 13.49 -6.18 13.68
N GLN A 345 14.53 -6.97 13.47
CA GLN A 345 15.86 -6.46 13.12
C GLN A 345 15.83 -5.80 11.74
N ILE A 346 16.24 -4.53 11.72
CA ILE A 346 16.39 -3.76 10.49
C ILE A 346 17.58 -4.32 9.71
N ARG A 347 17.30 -4.79 8.50
CA ARG A 347 18.30 -5.28 7.55
C ARG A 347 18.52 -4.23 6.47
N GLN A 348 19.77 -4.09 6.02
CA GLN A 348 20.17 -3.14 5.00
C GLN A 348 20.76 -3.86 3.79
N ILE A 349 20.37 -3.43 2.60
CA ILE A 349 21.06 -3.66 1.34
C ILE A 349 21.65 -2.33 0.88
N ASP A 350 22.98 -2.22 0.87
CA ASP A 350 23.69 -1.06 0.34
C ASP A 350 23.92 -1.27 -1.16
N LEU A 351 23.14 -0.59 -2.01
CA LEU A 351 23.24 -0.76 -3.46
C LEU A 351 24.56 -0.24 -4.00
N THR A 352 25.25 0.66 -3.29
CA THR A 352 26.57 1.18 -3.71
C THR A 352 27.68 0.13 -3.64
N LYS A 353 27.43 -1.01 -2.98
CA LYS A 353 28.35 -2.14 -2.87
C LYS A 353 28.04 -3.27 -3.87
N ILE A 354 27.02 -3.12 -4.71
CA ILE A 354 26.63 -4.14 -5.69
C ILE A 354 27.14 -3.72 -7.07
N ASP A 355 27.95 -4.56 -7.70
CA ASP A 355 28.26 -4.41 -9.12
C ASP A 355 27.11 -4.93 -9.98
N PHE A 356 26.16 -4.04 -10.31
CA PHE A 356 24.99 -4.40 -11.11
C PHE A 356 25.30 -4.79 -12.55
N ALA A 357 26.53 -4.56 -13.05
CA ALA A 357 26.93 -5.00 -14.38
C ALA A 357 27.25 -6.50 -14.43
N SER A 358 27.72 -7.08 -13.32
CA SER A 358 28.14 -8.48 -13.23
C SER A 358 27.25 -9.35 -12.35
N VAL A 359 26.50 -8.75 -11.41
CA VAL A 359 25.62 -9.53 -10.52
C VAL A 359 24.51 -10.22 -11.32
N SER A 360 24.33 -11.53 -11.09
CA SER A 360 23.14 -12.23 -11.54
C SER A 360 21.93 -11.75 -10.75
N SER A 361 20.75 -11.75 -11.38
CA SER A 361 19.52 -11.46 -10.64
C SER A 361 19.24 -12.57 -9.63
N GLN A 362 18.87 -12.18 -8.41
CA GLN A 362 18.66 -13.08 -7.28
C GLN A 362 17.28 -12.87 -6.69
N VAL A 363 16.70 -13.96 -6.19
CA VAL A 363 15.46 -13.97 -5.42
C VAL A 363 15.78 -14.69 -4.12
N LEU A 364 15.62 -13.97 -3.01
CA LEU A 364 16.02 -14.42 -1.68
C LEU A 364 14.81 -14.36 -0.74
N PRO A 365 14.67 -15.28 0.22
CA PRO A 365 13.68 -15.13 1.28
C PRO A 365 13.96 -13.83 2.07
N LEU A 366 12.90 -13.16 2.54
CA LEU A 366 13.08 -11.99 3.41
C LEU A 366 13.78 -12.38 4.72
N ASP A 367 13.30 -13.44 5.35
CA ASP A 367 13.81 -13.99 6.60
C ASP A 367 14.61 -15.29 6.31
N LYS A 368 15.92 -15.27 6.57
CA LYS A 368 16.73 -16.52 6.57
C LYS A 368 16.43 -17.37 7.80
N THR A 369 16.13 -16.70 8.91
CA THR A 369 15.67 -17.28 10.17
C THR A 369 14.42 -16.49 10.61
N PRO A 370 13.29 -17.16 10.86
CA PRO A 370 12.02 -16.48 11.11
C PRO A 370 12.00 -15.69 12.42
N GLU A 371 12.71 -16.12 13.47
CA GLU A 371 12.65 -15.49 14.79
C GLU A 371 14.01 -14.90 15.20
N GLN A 372 13.98 -13.68 15.74
CA GLN A 372 15.11 -13.11 16.50
C GLN A 372 14.59 -12.59 17.83
N ILE A 373 14.28 -13.51 18.74
CA ILE A 373 14.32 -13.24 20.17
C ILE A 373 15.71 -13.67 20.62
N GLU A 374 16.56 -12.69 20.95
CA GLU A 374 17.90 -12.98 21.47
C GLU A 374 17.80 -13.40 22.95
N ALA A 375 18.09 -14.67 23.24
CA ALA A 375 18.19 -15.15 24.60
C ALA A 375 19.53 -14.70 25.21
N LEU A 376 19.48 -13.72 26.11
CA LEU A 376 20.65 -13.29 26.87
C LEU A 376 20.91 -14.27 28.02
N SER A 377 22.11 -14.84 28.06
CA SER A 377 22.63 -15.55 29.24
C SER A 377 23.73 -14.71 29.89
N PHE A 378 23.74 -14.68 31.23
CA PHE A 378 24.68 -13.91 32.06
C PHE A 378 25.55 -14.84 32.89
#